data_AF-A0A944ILP9-F1
#
_entry.id   AF-A0A944ILP9-F1
#
_cell.length_a   1.000
_cell.length_b   1.000
_cell.length_c   1.000
_cell.angle_alpha   90.00
_cell.angle_beta   90.00
_cell.angle_gamma   90.00
#
_symmetry.space_group_name_H-M   'P 1'
#
loop_
_entity.id
_entity.type
_entity.pdbx_description
1 polymer ?
#
loop_
_entity_poly.entity_id
_entity_poly.type
_entity_poly.pdbx_seq_one_letter_code
_entity_poly.pdbx_strand_id
1 'polypeptide(L)'
;MTTLANDQESADRARSTAASLLKGADAAIANGVRVPADKVRVFGPVYSWWRLVCRTSEAVLLLTERGFTLEAAPMVRNILNHAYAINWLVDNGDAAVDALVARGDEEREKLCRKLEETGWPNADEFRAVIDQAAAQQQAPPVRTLAEQTLHDKLKHELTNFYDMLDRYDVADVYPVYSHLSSLSHTTISTASAYVEQMIDGSLQIRQEAADLGHADIIQLALALLQTATVMSPLIDGDPLRASIDEATTELGLENTQLLPARVR
;
A
#
# COMPACT_ATOMS: atom_id res chain seq x y z
N MET A 1 -6.45 -14.29 -8.84
CA MET A 1 -7.71 -13.63 -8.46
C MET A 1 -8.47 -14.51 -7.46
N THR A 2 -9.06 -13.93 -6.42
CA THR A 2 -9.81 -14.66 -5.38
C THR A 2 -11.16 -15.16 -5.88
N THR A 3 -11.68 -16.21 -5.27
CA THR A 3 -13.04 -16.73 -5.53
C THR A 3 -14.14 -16.06 -4.70
N LEU A 4 -13.78 -15.10 -3.85
CA LEU A 4 -14.73 -14.33 -3.04
C LEU A 4 -15.73 -13.60 -3.93
N ALA A 5 -17.02 -13.79 -3.64
CA ALA A 5 -18.09 -13.10 -4.34
C ALA A 5 -18.11 -11.62 -3.94
N ASN A 6 -18.53 -10.74 -4.86
CA ASN A 6 -18.73 -9.33 -4.55
C ASN A 6 -20.12 -9.12 -3.96
N ASP A 7 -20.32 -9.62 -2.74
CA ASP A 7 -21.59 -9.58 -2.01
C ASP A 7 -21.40 -9.19 -0.53
N GLN A 8 -22.53 -8.93 0.13
CA GLN A 8 -22.56 -8.49 1.52
C GLN A 8 -21.94 -9.53 2.47
N GLU A 9 -22.21 -10.82 2.24
CA GLU A 9 -21.68 -11.90 3.08
C GLU A 9 -20.14 -11.94 3.03
N SER A 10 -19.58 -11.83 1.82
CA SER A 10 -18.13 -11.79 1.63
C SER A 10 -17.51 -10.51 2.21
N ALA A 11 -18.19 -9.37 2.10
CA ALA A 11 -17.76 -8.13 2.76
C ALA A 11 -17.77 -8.23 4.29
N ASP A 12 -18.79 -8.86 4.89
CA ASP A 12 -18.88 -9.02 6.33
C ASP A 12 -17.79 -9.96 6.86
N ARG A 13 -17.53 -11.06 6.15
CA ARG A 13 -16.38 -11.93 6.41
C ARG A 13 -15.07 -11.16 6.30
N ALA A 14 -14.86 -10.42 5.21
CA ALA A 14 -13.67 -9.62 5.01
C ALA A 14 -13.45 -8.57 6.11
N ARG A 15 -14.52 -7.91 6.57
CA ARG A 15 -14.45 -6.94 7.68
C ARG A 15 -14.04 -7.63 8.99
N SER A 16 -14.66 -8.77 9.30
CA SER A 16 -14.34 -9.56 10.49
C SER A 16 -12.87 -10.01 10.47
N THR A 17 -12.43 -10.59 9.35
CA THR A 17 -11.06 -11.05 9.17
C THR A 17 -10.06 -9.90 9.24
N ALA A 18 -10.36 -8.73 8.64
CA ALA A 18 -9.51 -7.55 8.73
C ALA A 18 -9.35 -7.09 10.19
N ALA A 19 -10.43 -7.04 10.97
CA ALA A 19 -10.38 -6.69 12.39
C ALA A 19 -9.53 -7.67 13.21
N SER A 20 -9.65 -8.97 12.95
CA SER A 20 -8.83 -10.01 13.59
C SER A 20 -7.34 -9.87 13.23
N LEU A 21 -7.02 -9.63 11.96
CA LEU A 21 -5.64 -9.41 11.50
C LEU A 21 -5.03 -8.16 12.15
N LEU A 22 -5.78 -7.07 12.28
CA LEU A 22 -5.32 -5.84 12.94
C LEU A 22 -5.03 -6.08 14.43
N LYS A 23 -5.88 -6.83 15.13
CA LYS A 23 -5.63 -7.24 16.51
C LYS A 23 -4.38 -8.12 16.64
N GLY A 24 -4.19 -9.05 15.70
CA GLY A 24 -2.98 -9.88 15.62
C GLY A 24 -1.73 -9.03 15.39
N ALA A 25 -1.81 -8.04 14.51
CA ALA A 25 -0.74 -7.08 14.22
C ALA A 25 -0.28 -6.33 15.49
N ASP A 26 -1.22 -5.78 16.25
CA ASP A 26 -0.90 -5.06 17.49
C ASP A 26 -0.29 -6.00 18.54
N ALA A 27 -0.81 -7.22 18.67
CA ALA A 27 -0.28 -8.22 19.61
C ALA A 27 1.16 -8.64 19.25
N ALA A 28 1.47 -8.82 17.97
CA ALA A 28 2.80 -9.26 17.50
C ALA A 28 3.92 -8.26 17.82
N ILE A 29 3.60 -6.97 17.95
CA ILE A 29 4.60 -5.91 18.18
C ILE A 29 4.56 -5.31 19.59
N ALA A 30 3.58 -5.69 20.42
CA ALA A 30 3.32 -5.08 21.72
C ALA A 30 4.55 -5.08 22.67
N ASN A 31 5.42 -6.07 22.56
CA ASN A 31 6.59 -6.24 23.42
C ASN A 31 7.93 -5.98 22.72
N GLY A 32 7.89 -5.32 21.54
CA GLY A 32 9.02 -5.24 20.63
C GLY A 32 9.26 -6.55 19.87
N VAL A 33 10.15 -6.50 18.89
CA VAL A 33 10.42 -7.62 17.98
C VAL A 33 11.92 -7.90 17.89
N ARG A 34 12.27 -9.14 17.57
CA ARG A 34 13.63 -9.52 17.17
C ARG A 34 13.65 -9.80 15.68
N VAL A 35 14.66 -9.27 15.01
CA VAL A 35 14.80 -9.32 13.56
C VAL A 35 16.14 -9.99 13.24
N PRO A 36 16.15 -11.04 12.40
CA PRO A 36 17.39 -11.65 11.92
C PRO A 36 18.34 -10.62 11.29
N ALA A 37 19.65 -10.78 11.52
CA ALA A 37 20.66 -9.80 11.12
C ALA A 37 20.66 -9.54 9.60
N ASP A 38 20.38 -10.56 8.80
CA ASP A 38 20.27 -10.50 7.33
C ASP A 38 19.02 -9.79 6.83
N LYS A 39 18.04 -9.51 7.71
CA LYS A 39 16.76 -8.87 7.36
C LYS A 39 16.64 -7.43 7.84
N VAL A 40 17.60 -6.95 8.64
CA VAL A 40 17.52 -5.63 9.31
C VAL A 40 17.30 -4.47 8.34
N ARG A 41 18.00 -4.47 7.19
CA ARG A 41 17.91 -3.38 6.20
C ARG A 41 16.53 -3.29 5.54
N VAL A 42 15.92 -4.43 5.28
CA VAL A 42 14.59 -4.54 4.65
C VAL A 42 13.48 -4.31 5.68
N PHE A 43 13.68 -4.78 6.91
CA PHE A 43 12.68 -4.74 7.97
C PHE A 43 12.14 -3.34 8.24
N GLY A 44 13.01 -2.32 8.37
CA GLY A 44 12.58 -0.97 8.73
C GLY A 44 11.54 -0.39 7.77
N PRO A 45 11.81 -0.33 6.45
CA PRO A 45 10.84 0.14 5.49
C PRO A 45 9.61 -0.78 5.36
N VAL A 46 9.77 -2.12 5.39
CA VAL A 46 8.63 -3.05 5.33
C VAL A 46 7.70 -2.86 6.54
N TYR A 47 8.24 -2.80 7.75
CA TYR A 47 7.48 -2.55 8.98
C TYR A 47 6.73 -1.22 8.90
N SER A 48 7.39 -0.17 8.40
CA SER A 48 6.80 1.17 8.30
C SER A 48 5.60 1.18 7.34
N TRP A 49 5.74 0.55 6.17
CA TRP A 49 4.64 0.40 5.22
C TRP A 49 3.56 -0.56 5.70
N TRP A 50 3.91 -1.66 6.34
CA TRP A 50 2.93 -2.59 6.91
C TRP A 50 2.11 -1.92 8.01
N ARG A 51 2.75 -1.15 8.90
CA ARG A 51 2.03 -0.40 9.93
C ARG A 51 1.17 0.70 9.33
N LEU A 52 1.63 1.38 8.28
CA LEU A 52 0.81 2.30 7.51
C LEU A 52 -0.44 1.60 6.96
N VAL A 53 -0.29 0.42 6.35
CA VAL A 53 -1.40 -0.40 5.85
C VAL A 53 -2.38 -0.71 6.99
N CYS A 54 -1.92 -1.24 8.13
CA CYS A 54 -2.78 -1.52 9.28
C CYS A 54 -3.57 -0.30 9.75
N ARG A 55 -2.89 0.83 9.99
CA ARG A 55 -3.52 2.06 10.49
C ARG A 55 -4.48 2.66 9.46
N THR A 56 -4.16 2.57 8.18
CA THR A 56 -5.04 3.04 7.10
C THR A 56 -6.27 2.13 7.00
N SER A 57 -6.12 0.82 7.19
CA SER A 57 -7.24 -0.11 7.20
C SER A 57 -8.20 0.15 8.35
N GLU A 58 -7.72 0.43 9.57
CA GLU A 58 -8.59 0.87 10.68
C GLU A 58 -9.44 2.08 10.30
N ALA A 59 -8.83 3.07 9.63
CA ALA A 59 -9.55 4.27 9.19
C ALA A 59 -10.61 3.94 8.12
N VAL A 60 -10.29 3.08 7.14
CA VAL A 60 -11.26 2.64 6.13
C VAL A 60 -12.43 1.90 6.77
N LEU A 61 -12.18 0.98 7.70
CA LEU A 61 -13.24 0.27 8.40
C LEU A 61 -14.18 1.25 9.14
N LEU A 62 -13.60 2.20 9.88
CA LEU A 62 -14.36 3.24 10.59
C LEU A 62 -15.19 4.14 9.65
N LEU A 63 -14.63 4.51 8.50
CA LEU A 63 -15.29 5.37 7.51
C LEU A 63 -16.44 4.65 6.83
N THR A 64 -16.19 3.42 6.38
CA THR A 64 -17.19 2.60 5.68
C THR A 64 -18.35 2.18 6.58
N GLU A 65 -18.11 1.94 7.88
CA GLU A 65 -19.18 1.74 8.88
C GLU A 65 -20.11 2.95 9.01
N ARG A 66 -19.66 4.14 8.60
CA ARG A 66 -20.43 5.38 8.62
C ARG A 66 -20.91 5.82 7.23
N GLY A 67 -20.83 4.95 6.22
CA GLY A 67 -21.28 5.24 4.85
C GLY A 67 -20.30 6.02 3.99
N PHE A 68 -19.08 6.32 4.47
CA PHE A 68 -18.05 7.04 3.71
C PHE A 68 -17.27 6.08 2.80
N THR A 69 -17.89 5.62 1.72
CA THR A 69 -17.26 4.68 0.75
C THR A 69 -16.36 5.41 -0.24
N LEU A 70 -16.83 6.51 -0.84
CA LEU A 70 -16.05 7.33 -1.76
C LEU A 70 -14.82 7.94 -1.09
N GLU A 71 -14.98 8.47 0.12
CA GLU A 71 -13.90 9.13 0.86
C GLU A 71 -12.85 8.12 1.35
N ALA A 72 -13.23 6.85 1.52
CA ALA A 72 -12.33 5.77 1.86
C ALA A 72 -11.54 5.25 0.64
N ALA A 73 -12.02 5.42 -0.58
CA ALA A 73 -11.37 4.88 -1.79
C ALA A 73 -9.89 5.30 -1.97
N PRO A 74 -9.49 6.57 -1.73
CA PRO A 74 -8.07 6.96 -1.76
C PRO A 74 -7.20 6.20 -0.74
N MET A 75 -7.77 5.85 0.42
CA MET A 75 -7.10 5.07 1.44
C MET A 75 -6.93 3.61 1.01
N VAL A 76 -7.97 3.01 0.41
CA VAL A 76 -7.92 1.65 -0.16
C VAL A 76 -6.89 1.59 -1.29
N ARG A 77 -6.83 2.60 -2.17
CA ARG A 77 -5.77 2.74 -3.19
C ARG A 77 -4.39 2.71 -2.56
N ASN A 78 -4.22 3.43 -1.46
CA ASN A 78 -2.94 3.53 -0.78
C ASN A 78 -2.54 2.19 -0.12
N ILE A 79 -3.50 1.49 0.49
CA ILE A 79 -3.31 0.15 1.05
C ILE A 79 -2.86 -0.83 -0.05
N LEU A 80 -3.57 -0.86 -1.17
CA LEU A 80 -3.28 -1.75 -2.30
C LEU A 80 -1.86 -1.52 -2.82
N ASN A 81 -1.49 -0.27 -3.07
CA ASN A 81 -0.16 0.08 -3.57
C ASN A 81 0.96 -0.40 -2.62
N HIS A 82 0.80 -0.16 -1.31
CA HIS A 82 1.78 -0.59 -0.32
C HIS A 82 1.84 -2.10 -0.16
N ALA A 83 0.72 -2.83 -0.33
CA ALA A 83 0.71 -4.27 -0.24
C ALA A 83 1.63 -4.95 -1.28
N TYR A 84 1.55 -4.50 -2.54
CA TYR A 84 2.46 -4.98 -3.58
C TYR A 84 3.88 -4.46 -3.42
N ALA A 85 4.05 -3.20 -2.98
CA ALA A 85 5.38 -2.63 -2.73
C ALA A 85 6.14 -3.36 -1.61
N ILE A 86 5.43 -3.84 -0.58
CA ILE A 86 6.02 -4.66 0.50
C ILE A 86 6.55 -5.99 -0.04
N ASN A 87 5.75 -6.71 -0.84
CA ASN A 87 6.21 -7.95 -1.49
C ASN A 87 7.42 -7.67 -2.39
N TRP A 88 7.35 -6.60 -3.20
CA TRP A 88 8.44 -6.17 -4.06
C TRP A 88 9.73 -5.85 -3.31
N LEU A 89 9.62 -5.20 -2.15
CA LEU A 89 10.77 -4.82 -1.34
C LEU A 89 11.45 -6.05 -0.73
N VAL A 90 10.68 -7.02 -0.23
CA VAL A 90 11.23 -8.26 0.34
C VAL A 90 11.89 -9.12 -0.72
N ASP A 91 11.27 -9.30 -1.89
CA ASP A 91 11.80 -10.13 -2.97
C ASP A 91 13.13 -9.62 -3.55
N ASN A 92 13.35 -8.30 -3.52
CA ASN A 92 14.55 -7.66 -4.07
C ASN A 92 15.59 -7.27 -3.00
N GLY A 93 15.24 -7.39 -1.72
CA GLY A 93 16.14 -7.16 -0.59
C GLY A 93 16.84 -5.80 -0.57
N ASP A 94 18.12 -5.80 -0.20
CA ASP A 94 18.95 -4.60 -0.06
C ASP A 94 18.98 -3.71 -1.32
N ALA A 95 18.95 -4.30 -2.52
CA ALA A 95 18.97 -3.54 -3.76
C ALA A 95 17.70 -2.68 -3.94
N ALA A 96 16.55 -3.19 -3.48
CA ALA A 96 15.30 -2.41 -3.47
C ALA A 96 15.28 -1.35 -2.38
N VAL A 97 15.91 -1.60 -1.22
CA VAL A 97 16.10 -0.57 -0.18
C VAL A 97 16.93 0.59 -0.73
N ASP A 98 18.04 0.30 -1.41
CA ASP A 98 18.87 1.31 -2.08
C ASP A 98 18.08 2.12 -3.12
N ALA A 99 17.26 1.46 -3.94
CA ALA A 99 16.39 2.10 -4.92
C ALA A 99 15.33 3.01 -4.26
N LEU A 100 14.72 2.54 -3.17
CA LEU A 100 13.75 3.29 -2.38
C LEU A 100 14.38 4.56 -1.79
N VAL A 101 15.56 4.45 -1.18
CA VAL A 101 16.28 5.61 -0.61
C VAL A 101 16.59 6.63 -1.71
N ALA A 102 17.19 6.20 -2.82
CA ALA A 102 17.53 7.09 -3.94
C ALA A 102 16.29 7.81 -4.51
N ARG A 103 15.16 7.09 -4.64
CA ARG A 103 13.89 7.71 -5.05
C ARG A 103 13.41 8.74 -4.02
N GLY A 104 13.42 8.39 -2.74
CA GLY A 104 12.99 9.28 -1.67
C GLY A 104 13.82 10.56 -1.64
N ASP A 105 15.13 10.46 -1.88
CA ASP A 105 16.05 11.60 -1.94
C ASP A 105 15.70 12.51 -3.13
N GLU A 106 15.44 11.94 -4.31
CA GLU A 106 14.99 12.71 -5.48
C GLU A 106 13.63 13.39 -5.27
N GLU A 107 12.68 12.75 -4.60
CA GLU A 107 11.36 13.32 -4.29
C GLU A 107 11.47 14.47 -3.30
N ARG A 108 12.28 14.33 -2.24
CA ARG A 108 12.55 15.42 -1.28
C ARG A 108 13.20 16.61 -1.97
N GLU A 109 14.19 16.37 -2.81
CA GLU A 109 14.87 17.42 -3.55
C GLU A 109 13.92 18.13 -4.55
N LYS A 110 13.08 17.37 -5.27
CA LYS A 110 12.05 17.94 -6.17
C LYS A 110 11.04 18.79 -5.40
N LEU A 111 10.64 18.36 -4.20
CA LEU A 111 9.74 19.14 -3.35
C LEU A 111 10.42 20.42 -2.87
N CYS A 112 11.65 20.33 -2.35
CA CYS A 112 12.41 21.48 -1.84
C CYS A 112 12.53 22.59 -2.88
N ARG A 113 12.90 22.26 -4.12
CA ARG A 113 12.97 23.24 -5.21
C ARG A 113 11.64 23.95 -5.45
N LYS A 114 10.52 23.23 -5.42
CA LYS A 114 9.19 23.84 -5.57
C LYS A 114 8.85 24.77 -4.40
N LEU A 115 9.23 24.40 -3.18
CA LEU A 115 9.03 25.25 -2.01
C LEU A 115 9.85 26.54 -2.14
N GLU A 116 11.11 26.45 -2.58
CA GLU A 116 11.99 27.60 -2.85
C GLU A 116 11.42 28.50 -3.97
N GLU A 117 11.05 27.90 -5.11
CA GLU A 117 10.50 28.61 -6.28
C GLU A 117 9.20 29.36 -5.98
N THR A 118 8.38 28.83 -5.07
CA THR A 118 7.09 29.43 -4.69
C THR A 118 7.19 30.37 -3.48
N GLY A 119 8.36 30.49 -2.86
CA GLY A 119 8.56 31.26 -1.63
C GLY A 119 7.77 30.71 -0.45
N TRP A 120 7.59 29.39 -0.40
CA TRP A 120 6.82 28.73 0.65
C TRP A 120 7.45 28.99 2.03
N PRO A 121 6.68 29.41 3.05
CA PRO A 121 7.20 29.58 4.41
C PRO A 121 7.83 28.27 4.89
N ASN A 122 9.10 28.33 5.30
CA ASN A 122 9.95 27.21 5.76
C ASN A 122 10.68 26.41 4.67
N ALA A 123 10.78 26.93 3.43
CA ALA A 123 11.65 26.32 2.41
C ALA A 123 13.10 26.15 2.90
N ASP A 124 13.66 27.17 3.58
CA ASP A 124 15.01 27.12 4.16
C ASP A 124 15.16 26.04 5.25
N GLU A 125 14.14 25.87 6.10
CA GLU A 125 14.15 24.82 7.14
C GLU A 125 14.12 23.43 6.49
N PHE A 126 13.30 23.25 5.46
CA PHE A 126 13.23 21.99 4.71
C PHE A 126 14.55 21.67 4.00
N ARG A 127 15.19 22.68 3.39
CA ARG A 127 16.52 22.57 2.79
C ARG A 127 17.57 22.14 3.82
N ALA A 128 17.57 22.78 5.00
CA ALA A 128 18.51 22.43 6.07
C ALA A 128 18.39 20.96 6.51
N VAL A 129 17.17 20.41 6.55
CA VAL A 129 16.95 18.98 6.83
C VAL A 129 17.56 18.08 5.76
N ILE A 130 17.41 18.44 4.48
CA ILE A 130 18.02 17.69 3.36
C ILE A 130 19.54 17.76 3.45
N ASP A 131 20.11 18.94 3.65
CA ASP A 131 21.56 19.13 3.72
C ASP A 131 22.17 18.40 4.92
N GLN A 132 21.47 18.40 6.07
CA GLN A 132 21.89 17.64 7.25
C GLN A 132 21.88 16.13 6.97
N ALA A 133 20.83 15.62 6.30
CA ALA A 133 20.77 14.21 5.92
C ALA A 133 21.89 13.84 4.94
N ALA A 134 22.15 14.68 3.94
CA ALA A 134 23.23 14.49 2.97
C ALA A 134 24.61 14.49 3.63
N ALA A 135 24.83 15.32 4.66
CA ALA A 135 26.08 15.35 5.43
C ALA A 135 26.30 14.09 6.30
N GLN A 136 25.22 13.40 6.68
CA GLN A 136 25.26 12.16 7.46
C GLN A 136 25.27 10.90 6.60
N GLN A 137 24.83 11.00 5.34
CA GLN A 137 24.85 9.89 4.40
C GLN A 137 26.28 9.53 4.03
N GLN A 138 26.56 8.23 4.04
CA GLN A 138 27.77 7.71 3.42
C GLN A 138 27.69 7.93 1.90
N ALA A 139 28.84 8.08 1.25
CA ALA A 139 28.90 8.20 -0.20
C ALA A 139 28.09 7.05 -0.84
N PRO A 140 27.34 7.32 -1.94
CA PRO A 140 26.61 6.26 -2.64
C PRO A 140 27.54 5.10 -2.93
N PRO A 141 27.06 3.84 -2.80
CA PRO A 141 27.91 2.69 -3.08
C PRO A 141 28.40 2.77 -4.52
N VAL A 142 29.68 2.46 -4.74
CA VAL A 142 30.23 2.32 -6.09
C VAL A 142 29.58 1.09 -6.72
N ARG A 143 28.76 1.30 -7.75
CA ARG A 143 28.05 0.24 -8.46
C ARG A 143 28.79 -0.14 -9.74
N THR A 144 28.89 -1.44 -9.99
CA THR A 144 29.17 -1.99 -11.31
C THR A 144 28.05 -1.61 -12.29
N LEU A 145 28.28 -1.76 -13.59
CA LEU A 145 27.25 -1.51 -14.61
C LEU A 145 25.99 -2.36 -14.39
N ALA A 146 26.16 -3.62 -13.97
CA ALA A 146 25.05 -4.53 -13.68
C ALA A 146 24.23 -4.07 -12.47
N GLU A 147 24.90 -3.68 -11.39
CA GLU A 147 24.25 -3.14 -10.18
C GLU A 147 23.55 -1.81 -10.44
N GLN A 148 24.14 -0.93 -11.25
CA GLN A 148 23.50 0.32 -11.67
C GLN A 148 22.24 0.05 -12.50
N THR A 149 22.33 -0.89 -13.46
CA THR A 149 21.18 -1.30 -14.29
C THR A 149 20.04 -1.86 -13.43
N LEU A 150 20.37 -2.69 -12.44
CA LEU A 150 19.38 -3.20 -11.49
C LEU A 150 18.78 -2.07 -10.64
N HIS A 151 19.60 -1.17 -10.11
CA HIS A 151 19.16 -0.03 -9.32
C HIS A 151 18.16 0.84 -10.09
N ASP A 152 18.45 1.16 -11.35
CA ASP A 152 17.57 1.97 -12.19
C ASP A 152 16.28 1.22 -12.55
N LYS A 153 16.36 -0.10 -12.83
CA LYS A 153 15.19 -0.97 -13.03
C LYS A 153 14.28 -0.95 -11.79
N LEU A 154 14.84 -1.12 -10.59
CA LEU A 154 14.09 -1.15 -9.34
C LEU A 154 13.44 0.20 -9.02
N LYS A 155 14.15 1.32 -9.25
CA LYS A 155 13.55 2.66 -9.12
C LYS A 155 12.38 2.88 -10.09
N HIS A 156 12.51 2.41 -11.32
CA HIS A 156 11.47 2.47 -12.34
C HIS A 156 10.24 1.65 -11.93
N GLU A 157 10.43 0.41 -11.49
CA GLU A 157 9.35 -0.45 -10.97
C GLU A 157 8.62 0.18 -9.80
N LEU A 158 9.36 0.74 -8.83
CA LEU A 158 8.76 1.43 -7.68
C LEU A 158 7.89 2.62 -8.12
N THR A 159 8.31 3.34 -9.17
CA THR A 159 7.62 4.53 -9.71
C THR A 159 6.39 4.18 -10.53
N ASN A 160 6.44 3.07 -11.26
CA ASN A 160 5.41 2.67 -12.20
C ASN A 160 4.69 1.43 -11.66
N PHE A 161 3.55 1.64 -10.99
CA PHE A 161 2.79 0.58 -10.35
C PHE A 161 2.39 -0.55 -11.31
N TYR A 162 2.01 -0.22 -12.56
CA TYR A 162 1.74 -1.25 -13.59
C TYR A 162 2.96 -2.13 -13.85
N ASP A 163 4.13 -1.53 -14.04
CA ASP A 163 5.36 -2.28 -14.31
C ASP A 163 5.77 -3.13 -13.11
N MET A 164 5.52 -2.66 -11.88
CA MET A 164 5.68 -3.48 -10.68
C MET A 164 4.78 -4.72 -10.75
N LEU A 165 3.47 -4.54 -10.98
CA LEU A 165 2.51 -5.66 -11.07
C LEU A 165 2.86 -6.65 -12.19
N ASP A 166 3.33 -6.15 -13.34
CA ASP A 166 3.72 -6.98 -14.48
C ASP A 166 4.94 -7.89 -14.17
N ARG A 167 5.83 -7.49 -13.24
CA ARG A 167 6.91 -8.37 -12.75
C ARG A 167 6.42 -9.59 -11.98
N TYR A 168 5.18 -9.54 -11.49
CA TYR A 168 4.55 -10.55 -10.66
C TYR A 168 3.42 -11.29 -11.39
N ASP A 169 3.25 -11.04 -12.70
CA ASP A 169 2.16 -11.59 -13.52
C ASP A 169 0.74 -11.27 -12.97
N VAL A 170 0.60 -10.11 -12.33
CA VAL A 170 -0.66 -9.64 -11.72
C VAL A 170 -1.08 -8.25 -12.24
N ALA A 171 -0.73 -7.96 -13.49
CA ALA A 171 -1.12 -6.71 -14.15
C ALA A 171 -2.65 -6.57 -14.31
N ASP A 172 -3.40 -7.66 -14.18
CA ASP A 172 -4.86 -7.72 -14.12
C ASP A 172 -5.45 -6.98 -12.90
N VAL A 173 -4.64 -6.69 -11.88
CA VAL A 173 -5.04 -5.88 -10.71
C VAL A 173 -5.00 -4.38 -11.02
N TYR A 174 -4.27 -3.95 -12.05
CA TYR A 174 -4.11 -2.53 -12.38
C TYR A 174 -5.42 -1.75 -12.57
N PRO A 175 -6.48 -2.30 -13.21
CA PRO A 175 -7.77 -1.63 -13.30
C PRO A 175 -8.38 -1.26 -11.94
N VAL A 176 -8.18 -2.07 -10.90
CA VAL A 176 -8.64 -1.77 -9.53
C VAL A 176 -7.92 -0.54 -9.00
N TYR A 177 -6.59 -0.51 -9.11
CA TYR A 177 -5.79 0.65 -8.75
C TYR A 177 -6.20 1.90 -9.55
N SER A 178 -6.40 1.77 -10.85
CA SER A 178 -6.78 2.88 -11.72
C SER A 178 -8.16 3.45 -11.35
N HIS A 179 -9.12 2.58 -11.01
CA HIS A 179 -10.43 2.99 -10.53
C HIS A 179 -10.32 3.77 -9.22
N LEU A 180 -9.65 3.22 -8.21
CA LEU A 180 -9.49 3.90 -6.92
C LEU A 180 -8.69 5.22 -7.06
N SER A 181 -7.74 5.26 -8.00
CA SER A 181 -7.01 6.49 -8.33
C SER A 181 -7.91 7.54 -8.96
N SER A 182 -8.87 7.17 -9.81
CA SER A 182 -9.80 8.15 -10.41
C SER A 182 -10.72 8.79 -9.36
N LEU A 183 -11.02 8.07 -8.28
CA LEU A 183 -11.76 8.56 -7.11
C LEU A 183 -10.93 9.47 -6.19
N SER A 184 -9.61 9.56 -6.42
CA SER A 184 -8.70 10.44 -5.67
C SER A 184 -8.40 11.76 -6.40
N HIS A 185 -8.79 11.87 -7.67
CA HIS A 185 -8.52 13.03 -8.52
C HIS A 185 -9.80 13.83 -8.82
N THR A 186 -9.63 15.09 -9.25
CA THR A 186 -10.71 15.91 -9.78
C THR A 186 -11.16 15.35 -11.13
N THR A 187 -12.12 14.43 -11.10
CA THR A 187 -12.61 13.68 -12.27
C THR A 187 -14.13 13.76 -12.33
N ILE A 188 -14.71 13.29 -13.44
CA ILE A 188 -16.17 13.16 -13.52
C ILE A 188 -16.72 12.20 -12.46
N SER A 189 -15.95 11.16 -12.08
CA SER A 189 -16.36 10.21 -11.05
C SER A 189 -16.57 10.90 -9.69
N THR A 190 -15.66 11.78 -9.29
CA THR A 190 -15.80 12.54 -8.04
C THR A 190 -16.80 13.68 -8.16
N ALA A 191 -16.90 14.33 -9.33
CA ALA A 191 -17.88 15.39 -9.58
C ALA A 191 -19.34 14.90 -9.60
N SER A 192 -19.57 13.66 -10.04
CA SER A 192 -20.90 13.05 -10.14
C SER A 192 -21.27 12.18 -8.93
N ALA A 193 -20.42 12.06 -7.92
CA ALA A 193 -20.68 11.15 -6.81
C ALA A 193 -21.93 11.50 -5.97
N TYR A 194 -22.30 12.78 -5.95
CA TYR A 194 -23.41 13.33 -5.18
C TYR A 194 -24.60 13.80 -6.04
N VAL A 195 -24.52 13.60 -7.36
CA VAL A 195 -25.59 14.01 -8.28
C VAL A 195 -25.77 13.01 -9.41
N GLU A 196 -27.01 12.62 -9.66
CA GLU A 196 -27.37 11.74 -10.76
C GLU A 196 -28.32 12.46 -11.73
N GLN A 197 -28.05 12.33 -13.02
CA GLN A 197 -28.95 12.81 -14.06
C GLN A 197 -29.93 11.69 -14.44
N MET A 198 -31.22 11.97 -14.26
CA MET A 198 -32.31 11.02 -14.54
C MET A 198 -32.66 11.00 -16.03
N ILE A 199 -33.35 9.95 -16.47
CA ILE A 199 -33.77 9.77 -17.87
C ILE A 199 -34.68 10.90 -18.37
N ASP A 200 -35.47 11.49 -17.48
CA ASP A 200 -36.38 12.62 -17.79
C ASP A 200 -35.67 13.98 -17.83
N GLY A 201 -34.35 14.01 -17.62
CA GLY A 201 -33.54 15.22 -17.58
C GLY A 201 -33.51 15.93 -16.23
N SER A 202 -34.21 15.42 -15.21
CA SER A 202 -34.11 15.94 -13.84
C SER A 202 -32.80 15.53 -13.17
N LEU A 203 -32.43 16.22 -12.09
CA LEU A 203 -31.27 15.92 -11.26
C LEU A 203 -31.70 15.38 -9.91
N GLN A 204 -31.15 14.24 -9.51
CA GLN A 204 -31.25 13.71 -8.17
C GLN A 204 -30.01 14.10 -7.37
N ILE A 205 -30.19 14.92 -6.33
CA ILE A 205 -29.14 15.29 -5.38
C ILE A 205 -29.09 14.26 -4.26
N ARG A 206 -27.89 13.82 -3.88
CA ARG A 206 -27.66 12.87 -2.80
C ARG A 206 -27.00 13.57 -1.61
N GLN A 207 -27.40 13.21 -0.39
CA GLN A 207 -26.70 13.66 0.83
C GLN A 207 -25.40 12.87 1.05
N GLU A 208 -25.36 11.63 0.56
CA GLU A 208 -24.23 10.71 0.65
C GLU A 208 -23.81 10.29 -0.76
N ALA A 209 -22.54 9.96 -0.93
CA ALA A 209 -22.05 9.45 -2.22
C ALA A 209 -22.77 8.14 -2.60
N ALA A 210 -22.79 7.82 -3.89
CA ALA A 210 -23.20 6.49 -4.33
C ALA A 210 -22.39 5.41 -3.61
N ASP A 211 -23.07 4.38 -3.10
CA ASP A 211 -22.40 3.21 -2.56
C ASP A 211 -21.58 2.53 -3.69
N LEU A 212 -20.28 2.39 -3.43
CA LEU A 212 -19.32 1.76 -4.35
C LEU A 212 -19.32 0.23 -4.23
N GLY A 213 -20.08 -0.32 -3.27
CA GLY A 213 -20.26 -1.75 -3.08
C GLY A 213 -19.20 -2.39 -2.18
N HIS A 214 -19.03 -3.70 -2.32
CA HIS A 214 -18.32 -4.55 -1.35
C HIS A 214 -16.83 -4.79 -1.70
N ALA A 215 -16.44 -4.54 -2.95
CA ALA A 215 -15.13 -4.91 -3.47
C ALA A 215 -13.98 -4.28 -2.68
N ASP A 216 -14.12 -3.03 -2.24
CA ASP A 216 -13.06 -2.31 -1.53
C ASP A 216 -12.72 -2.92 -0.17
N ILE A 217 -13.75 -3.37 0.57
CA ILE A 217 -13.55 -4.05 1.87
C ILE A 217 -12.93 -5.42 1.67
N ILE A 218 -13.34 -6.15 0.64
CA ILE A 218 -12.75 -7.44 0.28
C ILE A 218 -11.26 -7.25 -0.07
N GLN A 219 -10.95 -6.28 -0.93
CA GLN A 219 -9.56 -6.00 -1.33
C GLN A 219 -8.69 -5.50 -0.18
N LEU A 220 -9.26 -4.71 0.74
CA LEU A 220 -8.57 -4.29 1.96
C LEU A 220 -8.16 -5.50 2.82
N ALA A 221 -9.06 -6.46 3.03
CA ALA A 221 -8.76 -7.65 3.83
C ALA A 221 -7.68 -8.52 3.17
N LEU A 222 -7.73 -8.67 1.85
CA LEU A 222 -6.71 -9.37 1.07
C LEU A 222 -5.35 -8.69 1.16
N ALA A 223 -5.30 -7.37 1.03
CA ALA A 223 -4.07 -6.59 1.16
C ALA A 223 -3.47 -6.69 2.57
N LEU A 224 -4.30 -6.68 3.62
CA LEU A 224 -3.85 -6.93 5.00
C LEU A 224 -3.26 -8.33 5.16
N LEU A 225 -3.95 -9.35 4.64
CA LEU A 225 -3.47 -10.74 4.70
C LEU A 225 -2.14 -10.90 3.96
N GLN A 226 -2.03 -10.34 2.75
CA GLN A 226 -0.79 -10.36 1.96
C GLN A 226 0.36 -9.69 2.71
N THR A 227 0.16 -8.49 3.22
CA THR A 227 1.22 -7.76 3.94
C THR A 227 1.63 -8.44 5.24
N ALA A 228 0.68 -9.02 5.98
CA ALA A 228 0.99 -9.85 7.15
C ALA A 228 1.84 -11.07 6.76
N THR A 229 1.48 -11.75 5.67
CA THR A 229 2.20 -12.93 5.14
C THR A 229 3.65 -12.61 4.77
N VAL A 230 3.90 -11.41 4.22
CA VAL A 230 5.28 -10.96 3.90
C VAL A 230 6.03 -10.50 5.14
N MET A 231 5.36 -9.76 6.03
CA MET A 231 5.98 -9.13 7.20
C MET A 231 6.38 -10.14 8.28
N SER A 232 5.49 -11.10 8.57
CA SER A 232 5.64 -12.00 9.72
C SER A 232 6.93 -12.82 9.70
N PRO A 233 7.36 -13.41 8.57
CA PRO A 233 8.63 -14.12 8.48
C PRO A 233 9.88 -13.24 8.65
N LEU A 234 9.74 -11.90 8.65
CA LEU A 234 10.85 -11.00 8.96
C LEU A 234 11.13 -10.88 10.46
N ILE A 235 10.22 -11.36 11.31
CA ILE A 235 10.33 -11.35 12.76
C ILE A 235 10.64 -12.78 13.25
N ASP A 236 11.53 -12.91 14.23
CA ASP A 236 11.83 -14.20 14.87
C ASP A 236 10.53 -14.85 15.39
N GLY A 237 10.31 -16.11 14.99
CA GLY A 237 9.17 -16.90 15.44
C GLY A 237 7.90 -16.74 14.60
N ASP A 238 7.91 -15.95 13.53
CA ASP A 238 6.77 -15.78 12.61
C ASP A 238 5.45 -15.45 13.36
N PRO A 239 5.41 -14.34 14.12
CA PRO A 239 4.41 -14.12 15.18
C PRO A 239 2.96 -13.98 14.70
N LEU A 240 2.74 -13.63 13.43
CA LEU A 240 1.39 -13.52 12.85
C LEU A 240 0.92 -14.82 12.21
N ARG A 241 1.73 -15.90 12.21
CA ARG A 241 1.42 -17.14 11.50
C ARG A 241 0.03 -17.67 11.81
N ALA A 242 -0.33 -17.72 13.10
CA ALA A 242 -1.65 -18.17 13.53
C ALA A 242 -2.78 -17.27 13.00
N SER A 243 -2.64 -15.94 13.08
CA SER A 243 -3.62 -15.00 12.52
C SER A 243 -3.74 -15.10 11.00
N ILE A 244 -2.64 -15.37 10.30
CA ILE A 244 -2.61 -15.56 8.85
C ILE A 244 -3.34 -16.86 8.47
N ASP A 245 -3.07 -17.96 9.15
CA ASP A 245 -3.70 -19.26 8.89
C ASP A 245 -5.21 -19.20 9.15
N GLU A 246 -5.63 -18.54 10.24
CA GLU A 246 -7.03 -18.29 10.56
C GLU A 246 -7.70 -17.43 9.47
N ALA A 247 -7.12 -16.29 9.13
CA ALA A 247 -7.65 -15.40 8.08
C ALA A 247 -7.75 -16.08 6.71
N THR A 248 -6.77 -16.92 6.36
CA THR A 248 -6.77 -17.70 5.13
C THR A 248 -7.94 -18.67 5.10
N THR A 249 -8.22 -19.32 6.23
CA THR A 249 -9.36 -20.24 6.37
C THR A 249 -10.69 -19.48 6.33
N GLU A 250 -10.82 -18.39 7.09
CA GLU A 250 -12.03 -17.57 7.15
C GLU A 250 -12.42 -16.99 5.79
N LEU A 251 -11.45 -16.71 4.92
CA LEU A 251 -11.67 -16.20 3.56
C LEU A 251 -11.75 -17.33 2.51
N GLY A 252 -11.51 -18.59 2.87
CA GLY A 252 -11.53 -19.72 1.94
C GLY A 252 -10.41 -19.67 0.89
N LEU A 253 -9.20 -19.29 1.32
CA LEU A 253 -8.04 -19.04 0.46
C LEU A 253 -6.94 -20.09 0.60
N GLU A 254 -7.20 -21.24 1.24
CA GLU A 254 -6.20 -22.26 1.60
C GLU A 254 -5.48 -22.86 0.39
N ASN A 255 -6.14 -22.85 -0.77
CA ASN A 255 -5.58 -23.32 -2.04
C ASN A 255 -5.25 -22.18 -3.02
N THR A 256 -5.20 -20.95 -2.53
CA THR A 256 -4.90 -19.76 -3.33
C THR A 256 -3.47 -19.31 -3.11
N GLN A 257 -2.77 -19.00 -4.19
CA GLN A 257 -1.49 -18.30 -4.09
C GLN A 257 -1.75 -16.85 -3.66
N LEU A 258 -1.52 -16.55 -2.37
CA LEU A 258 -1.74 -15.22 -1.78
C LEU A 258 -0.71 -14.20 -2.25
N LEU A 259 0.57 -14.59 -2.25
CA LEU A 259 1.68 -13.75 -2.68
C LEU A 259 2.07 -14.12 -4.11
N PRO A 260 2.01 -13.17 -5.06
CA PRO A 260 2.43 -13.45 -6.41
C PRO A 260 3.95 -13.63 -6.42
N ALA A 261 4.41 -14.61 -7.19
CA ALA A 261 5.84 -14.86 -7.36
C ALA A 261 6.41 -13.95 -8.44
N ARG A 262 7.63 -13.45 -8.23
CA ARG A 262 8.31 -12.68 -9.26
C ARG A 262 8.65 -13.56 -10.47
N VAL A 263 8.28 -13.12 -11.67
CA VAL A 263 8.48 -13.85 -12.94
C VAL A 263 9.37 -13.13 -13.96
N ARG A 264 9.73 -11.85 -13.74
CA ARG A 264 10.53 -11.02 -14.68
C ARG A 264 11.54 -10.05 -14.02
#